data_AF-J3H9P4-F1
#
_entry.id   AF-J3H9P4-F1
#
_cell.length_a   1.000
_cell.length_b   1.000
_cell.length_c   1.000
_cell.angle_alpha   90.00
_cell.angle_beta   90.00
_cell.angle_gamma   90.00
#
_symmetry.space_group_name_H-M   'P 1'
#
loop_
_entity.id
_entity.type
_entity.pdbx_description
1 polymer ?
#
loop_
_entity_poly.entity_id
_entity_poly.type
_entity_poly.pdbx_seq_one_letter_code
_entity_poly.pdbx_strand_id
1 'polypeptide(L)'
;ANNVFQGDNLAAISAADESFVINPESLLTAMKVFIDNSVAGYNTATEDLYYRIYYADGTFSNRVEVNTLTPEAGGQVSFLVEKEGASLIDAVQLTMGRGDIKIPVIQFIQESESLASDVRLAFNATLTDKDGDSATSTFDANLFANEPANAAFDFRLAGTIGEQDAFNIDLSVDENLYQVTGFDTGPGVQDKLVLNGDPNAVVQSINNTGADGIVTVAEAGGQTTTITLVGAHIQNTDIFFGSA
;
A
#
# COMPACT_ATOMS: atom_id res chain seq x y z
N ALA A 1 -23.56 35.04 -16.59
CA ALA A 1 -22.55 34.72 -17.61
C ALA A 1 -22.32 33.21 -17.54
N ASN A 2 -22.34 32.53 -18.68
CA ASN A 2 -21.98 31.11 -18.70
C ASN A 2 -20.47 31.01 -18.54
N ASN A 3 -19.99 30.12 -17.67
CA ASN A 3 -18.55 29.87 -17.48
C ASN A 3 -18.03 29.09 -18.69
N VAL A 4 -17.69 29.80 -19.76
CA VAL A 4 -17.19 29.25 -21.04
C VAL A 4 -15.71 29.59 -21.13
N PHE A 5 -14.90 28.62 -21.57
CA PHE A 5 -13.48 28.74 -21.78
C PHE A 5 -13.21 28.92 -23.28
N GLN A 6 -12.65 30.07 -23.67
CA GLN A 6 -12.71 30.59 -25.04
C GLN A 6 -11.33 30.77 -25.67
N GLY A 7 -11.21 30.37 -26.93
CA GLY A 7 -10.08 30.73 -27.78
C GLY A 7 -10.37 31.94 -28.66
N ASP A 8 -9.34 32.53 -29.26
CA ASP A 8 -9.48 33.66 -30.18
C ASP A 8 -10.04 33.27 -31.57
N ASN A 9 -10.31 31.97 -31.77
CA ASN A 9 -10.81 31.34 -32.99
C ASN A 9 -9.84 31.34 -34.18
N LEU A 10 -8.56 31.66 -33.95
CA LEU A 10 -7.48 31.49 -34.91
C LEU A 10 -6.80 30.13 -34.70
N ALA A 11 -6.13 29.63 -35.75
CA ALA A 11 -5.38 28.39 -35.62
C ALA A 11 -4.12 28.62 -34.79
N ALA A 12 -3.84 27.69 -33.86
CA ALA A 12 -2.75 27.76 -32.88
C ALA A 12 -2.90 28.91 -31.85
N ILE A 13 -2.12 28.83 -30.78
CA ILE A 13 -2.31 29.75 -29.64
C ILE A 13 -1.65 31.11 -29.86
N SER A 14 -2.36 32.14 -29.43
CA SER A 14 -1.96 33.54 -29.40
C SER A 14 -2.02 34.10 -27.97
N ALA A 15 -1.68 35.39 -27.82
CA ALA A 15 -1.78 36.10 -26.53
C ALA A 15 -3.23 36.51 -26.18
N ALA A 16 -4.17 36.36 -27.11
CA ALA A 16 -5.59 36.68 -26.90
C ALA A 16 -6.38 35.50 -26.32
N ASP A 17 -5.79 34.31 -26.28
CA ASP A 17 -6.43 33.08 -25.82
C ASP A 17 -6.61 33.03 -24.31
N GLU A 18 -7.74 32.45 -23.87
CA GLU A 18 -7.93 32.18 -22.46
C GLU A 18 -7.01 31.04 -22.00
N SER A 19 -6.43 31.25 -20.82
CA SER A 19 -5.70 30.20 -20.11
C SER A 19 -5.91 30.32 -18.61
N PHE A 20 -5.86 29.19 -17.93
CA PHE A 20 -5.85 29.14 -16.48
C PHE A 20 -4.96 28.00 -15.99
N VAL A 21 -4.54 28.12 -14.73
CA VAL A 21 -3.70 27.12 -14.06
C VAL A 21 -4.53 26.41 -13.00
N ILE A 22 -4.51 25.09 -13.06
CA ILE A 22 -5.08 24.19 -12.07
C ILE A 22 -3.97 23.87 -11.08
N ASN A 23 -4.12 24.34 -9.85
CA ASN A 23 -3.14 24.17 -8.77
C ASN A 23 -3.76 23.35 -7.63
N PRO A 24 -3.66 22.01 -7.65
CA PRO A 24 -4.14 21.14 -6.57
C PRO A 24 -3.38 21.40 -5.25
N GLU A 25 -4.00 21.07 -4.12
CA GLU A 25 -3.36 21.22 -2.79
C GLU A 25 -2.26 20.17 -2.53
N SER A 26 -2.16 19.14 -3.38
CA SER A 26 -1.22 18.03 -3.26
C SER A 26 -0.76 17.55 -4.64
N LEU A 27 0.41 16.92 -4.69
CA LEU A 27 1.01 16.42 -5.91
C LEU A 27 0.20 15.26 -6.50
N LEU A 28 0.10 15.22 -7.82
CA LEU A 28 -0.74 14.26 -8.55
C LEU A 28 0.12 13.32 -9.42
N THR A 29 -0.39 12.11 -9.65
CA THR A 29 0.14 11.22 -10.69
C THR A 29 -0.56 11.43 -12.03
N ALA A 30 -1.84 11.78 -12.00
CA ALA A 30 -2.61 12.13 -13.17
C ALA A 30 -3.79 13.07 -12.82
N MET A 31 -4.38 13.64 -13.86
CA MET A 31 -5.58 14.46 -13.78
C MET A 31 -6.48 14.15 -14.97
N LYS A 32 -7.78 13.97 -14.72
CA LYS A 32 -8.78 13.76 -15.75
C LYS A 32 -9.68 15.00 -15.86
N VAL A 33 -9.77 15.57 -17.06
CA VAL A 33 -10.55 16.78 -17.32
C VAL A 33 -11.77 16.41 -18.13
N PHE A 34 -12.96 16.79 -17.64
CA PHE A 34 -14.22 16.55 -18.32
C PHE A 34 -14.63 17.81 -19.08
N ILE A 35 -15.13 17.63 -20.30
CA ILE A 35 -15.67 18.67 -21.17
C ILE A 35 -17.15 18.37 -21.41
N ASP A 36 -17.98 19.37 -21.16
CA ASP A 36 -19.41 19.32 -21.43
C ASP A 36 -19.69 19.63 -22.91
N ASN A 37 -20.28 18.66 -23.62
CA ASN A 37 -20.69 18.82 -25.01
C ASN A 37 -22.19 19.17 -25.15
N SER A 38 -22.89 19.51 -24.07
CA SER A 38 -24.33 19.81 -24.12
C SER A 38 -24.67 21.07 -24.92
N VAL A 39 -23.75 22.03 -25.01
CA VAL A 39 -23.87 23.27 -25.81
C VAL A 39 -22.48 23.65 -26.34
N ALA A 40 -22.20 23.32 -27.61
CA ALA A 40 -20.92 23.55 -28.34
C ALA A 40 -19.73 22.67 -27.90
N GLY A 41 -19.89 21.34 -27.96
CA GLY A 41 -18.86 20.40 -27.55
C GLY A 41 -17.53 20.45 -28.30
N TYR A 42 -16.48 19.92 -27.66
CA TYR A 42 -15.11 19.94 -28.19
C TYR A 42 -14.90 18.97 -29.36
N ASN A 43 -14.47 19.50 -30.50
CA ASN A 43 -14.17 18.77 -31.73
C ASN A 43 -12.72 19.03 -32.18
N THR A 44 -11.86 18.03 -31.98
CA THR A 44 -10.42 18.08 -32.30
C THR A 44 -10.09 18.34 -33.77
N ALA A 45 -11.05 18.21 -34.69
CA ALA A 45 -10.84 18.53 -36.10
C ALA A 45 -10.91 20.04 -36.40
N THR A 46 -11.62 20.80 -35.57
CA THR A 46 -11.95 22.21 -35.82
C THR A 46 -11.56 23.14 -34.68
N GLU A 47 -11.22 22.59 -33.53
CA GLU A 47 -10.92 23.29 -32.29
C GLU A 47 -9.60 22.80 -31.71
N ASP A 48 -8.90 23.72 -31.03
CA ASP A 48 -7.55 23.48 -30.52
C ASP A 48 -7.51 23.77 -29.02
N LEU A 49 -7.37 22.72 -28.20
CA LEU A 49 -7.15 22.79 -26.75
C LEU A 49 -5.76 22.25 -26.42
N TYR A 50 -5.07 22.93 -25.52
CA TYR A 50 -3.72 22.55 -25.13
C TYR A 50 -3.57 22.46 -23.61
N TYR A 51 -2.65 21.60 -23.17
CA TYR A 51 -2.20 21.55 -21.78
C TYR A 51 -0.68 21.61 -21.65
N ARG A 52 -0.22 22.07 -20.48
CA ARG A 52 1.16 21.99 -20.02
C ARG A 52 1.20 21.54 -18.57
N ILE A 53 2.09 20.61 -18.27
CA ILE A 53 2.34 20.12 -16.92
C ILE A 53 3.48 20.93 -16.29
N TYR A 54 3.30 21.34 -15.04
CA TYR A 54 4.36 21.81 -14.14
C TYR A 54 4.63 20.71 -13.12
N TYR A 55 5.88 20.30 -13.00
CA TYR A 55 6.28 19.19 -12.14
C TYR A 55 6.80 19.70 -10.79
N ALA A 56 6.74 18.82 -9.77
CA ALA A 56 7.21 19.11 -8.42
C ALA A 56 8.69 19.52 -8.32
N ASP A 57 9.52 19.14 -9.31
CA ASP A 57 10.93 19.52 -9.40
C ASP A 57 11.17 20.91 -10.02
N GLY A 58 10.09 21.64 -10.34
CA GLY A 58 10.12 22.96 -10.96
C GLY A 58 10.30 22.95 -12.49
N THR A 59 10.41 21.77 -13.11
CA THR A 59 10.42 21.64 -14.57
C THR A 59 8.99 21.66 -15.14
N PHE A 60 8.87 21.75 -16.46
CA PHE A 60 7.57 21.72 -17.14
C PHE A 60 7.64 20.92 -18.44
N SER A 61 6.50 20.39 -18.86
CA SER A 61 6.38 19.69 -20.15
C SER A 61 6.41 20.67 -21.33
N ASN A 62 6.60 20.12 -22.53
CA ASN A 62 6.16 20.81 -23.74
C ASN A 62 4.65 21.01 -23.69
N ARG A 63 4.14 21.94 -24.50
CA ARG A 63 2.70 22.09 -24.62
C ARG A 63 2.15 20.99 -25.53
N VAL A 64 1.14 20.28 -25.04
CA VAL A 64 0.54 19.13 -25.73
C VAL A 64 -0.87 19.49 -26.18
N GLU A 65 -1.18 19.19 -27.42
CA GLU A 65 -2.52 19.38 -27.99
C GLU A 65 -3.43 18.21 -27.60
N VAL A 66 -4.65 18.51 -27.18
CA VAL A 66 -5.67 17.52 -26.82
C VAL A 66 -6.33 17.01 -28.09
N ASN A 67 -5.77 15.95 -28.67
CA ASN A 67 -6.28 15.33 -29.89
C ASN A 67 -6.95 13.96 -29.66
N THR A 68 -6.92 13.44 -28.43
CA THR A 68 -7.54 12.17 -28.05
C THR A 68 -8.54 12.40 -26.93
N LEU A 69 -9.76 11.90 -27.13
CA LEU A 69 -10.88 12.07 -26.20
C LEU A 69 -11.49 10.70 -25.86
N THR A 70 -11.89 10.56 -24.60
CA THR A 70 -12.66 9.42 -24.11
C THR A 70 -14.13 9.83 -23.99
N PRO A 71 -15.08 9.11 -24.63
CA PRO A 71 -16.50 9.34 -24.42
C PRO A 71 -16.92 9.04 -22.98
N GLU A 72 -17.76 9.90 -22.39
CA GLU A 72 -18.25 9.78 -21.03
C GLU A 72 -19.79 9.75 -20.99
N ALA A 73 -20.35 9.42 -19.81
CA ALA A 73 -21.79 9.44 -19.60
C ALA A 73 -22.38 10.84 -19.82
N GLY A 74 -23.63 10.90 -20.28
CA GLY A 74 -24.35 12.16 -20.50
C GLY A 74 -23.85 12.97 -21.70
N GLY A 75 -23.10 12.35 -22.62
CA GLY A 75 -22.60 13.01 -23.83
C GLY A 75 -21.34 13.85 -23.62
N GLN A 76 -20.76 13.83 -22.42
CA GLN A 76 -19.48 14.47 -22.13
C GLN A 76 -18.33 13.73 -22.82
N VAL A 77 -17.20 14.41 -22.93
CA VAL A 77 -15.91 13.80 -23.29
C VAL A 77 -14.88 14.14 -22.23
N SER A 78 -13.83 13.33 -22.12
CA SER A 78 -12.73 13.60 -21.21
C SER A 78 -11.38 13.38 -21.88
N PHE A 79 -10.34 13.97 -21.30
CA PHE A 79 -8.96 13.63 -21.62
C PHE A 79 -8.16 13.48 -20.33
N LEU A 80 -7.09 12.69 -20.42
CA LEU A 80 -6.21 12.38 -19.30
C LEU A 80 -4.89 13.14 -19.48
N VAL A 81 -4.42 13.73 -18.38
CA VAL A 81 -3.09 14.33 -18.25
C VAL A 81 -2.32 13.50 -17.24
N GLU A 82 -1.29 12.80 -17.70
CA GLU A 82 -0.47 11.92 -16.86
C GLU A 82 0.93 12.49 -16.71
N LYS A 83 1.58 12.20 -15.58
CA LYS A 83 2.98 12.58 -15.40
C LYS A 83 3.85 11.90 -16.47
N GLU A 84 4.85 12.63 -16.93
CA GLU A 84 5.88 12.09 -17.82
C GLU A 84 7.11 11.79 -16.96
N GLY A 85 7.47 10.51 -16.83
CA GLY A 85 8.61 10.09 -16.02
C GLY A 85 8.33 10.01 -14.52
N ALA A 86 9.33 10.37 -13.70
CA ALA A 86 9.32 10.14 -12.26
C ALA A 86 8.63 11.27 -11.47
N SER A 87 8.83 12.52 -11.88
CA SER A 87 8.34 13.70 -11.15
C SER A 87 6.81 13.79 -11.18
N LEU A 88 6.22 14.08 -10.02
CA LEU A 88 4.77 14.25 -9.87
C LEU A 88 4.30 15.60 -10.45
N ILE A 89 3.02 15.67 -10.80
CA ILE A 89 2.36 16.89 -11.27
C ILE A 89 2.12 17.80 -10.08
N ASP A 90 2.65 19.02 -10.16
CA ASP A 90 2.38 20.11 -9.21
C ASP A 90 1.19 20.95 -9.70
N ALA A 91 1.17 21.31 -10.97
CA ALA A 91 0.08 22.06 -11.58
C ALA A 91 -0.09 21.74 -13.07
N VAL A 92 -1.27 22.05 -13.62
CA VAL A 92 -1.53 21.94 -15.06
C VAL A 92 -2.14 23.23 -15.58
N GLN A 93 -1.56 23.79 -16.63
CA GLN A 93 -2.15 24.91 -17.35
C GLN A 93 -2.95 24.40 -18.54
N LEU A 94 -4.18 24.88 -18.68
CA LEU A 94 -4.99 24.70 -19.89
C LEU A 94 -4.99 25.99 -20.70
N THR A 95 -5.00 25.88 -22.02
CA THR A 95 -5.11 27.03 -22.94
C THR A 95 -6.00 26.67 -24.11
N MET A 96 -7.03 27.48 -24.32
CA MET A 96 -7.96 27.32 -25.44
C MET A 96 -7.47 28.18 -26.61
N GLY A 97 -7.01 27.56 -27.70
CA GLY A 97 -6.60 28.30 -28.90
C GLY A 97 -7.78 28.63 -29.81
N ARG A 98 -8.60 27.62 -30.12
CA ARG A 98 -9.69 27.77 -31.08
C ARG A 98 -10.93 27.01 -30.63
N GLY A 99 -12.04 27.70 -30.48
CA GLY A 99 -13.31 27.12 -30.03
C GLY A 99 -13.74 27.61 -28.65
N ASP A 100 -14.87 27.10 -28.19
CA ASP A 100 -15.52 27.50 -26.94
C ASP A 100 -15.97 26.24 -26.17
N ILE A 101 -15.39 25.96 -25.00
CA ILE A 101 -15.72 24.75 -24.24
C ILE A 101 -16.20 25.05 -22.82
N LYS A 102 -16.79 24.05 -22.17
CA LYS A 102 -17.11 24.08 -20.74
C LYS A 102 -16.43 22.94 -20.01
N ILE A 103 -15.77 23.26 -18.90
CA ILE A 103 -15.09 22.28 -18.04
C ILE A 103 -15.86 22.18 -16.72
N PRO A 104 -16.84 21.26 -16.59
CA PRO A 104 -17.63 21.14 -15.37
C PRO A 104 -16.87 20.48 -14.21
N VAL A 105 -15.97 19.54 -14.51
CA VAL A 105 -15.30 18.71 -13.52
C VAL A 105 -13.85 18.48 -13.92
N ILE A 106 -12.97 18.60 -12.93
CA ILE A 106 -11.59 18.15 -13.00
C ILE A 106 -11.40 17.14 -11.86
N GLN A 107 -10.95 15.94 -12.18
CA GLN A 107 -10.69 14.88 -11.23
C GLN A 107 -9.18 14.74 -11.03
N PHE A 108 -8.75 14.80 -9.78
CA PHE A 108 -7.35 14.58 -9.39
C PHE A 108 -7.12 13.10 -9.06
N ILE A 109 -6.02 12.56 -9.57
CA ILE A 109 -5.61 11.16 -9.36
C ILE A 109 -4.27 11.19 -8.64
N GLN A 110 -4.24 10.52 -7.50
CA GLN A 110 -3.07 10.39 -6.66
C GLN A 110 -2.75 8.92 -6.51
N GLU A 111 -1.47 8.60 -6.56
CA GLU A 111 -0.99 7.29 -6.12
C GLU A 111 -0.68 7.41 -4.63
N SER A 112 -1.47 6.72 -3.82
CA SER A 112 -1.13 6.53 -2.41
C SER A 112 -0.16 5.36 -2.35
N GLU A 113 1.12 5.63 -2.08
CA GLU A 113 2.02 4.56 -1.65
C GLU A 113 1.50 4.02 -0.32
N SER A 114 0.89 2.84 -0.36
CA SER A 114 0.68 2.06 0.85
C SER A 114 2.03 1.44 1.20
N LEU A 115 2.69 1.95 2.23
CA LEU A 115 3.90 1.35 2.82
C LEU A 115 3.60 0.03 3.54
N ALA A 116 2.71 -0.80 3.01
CA ALA A 116 2.67 -2.22 3.33
C ALA A 116 3.77 -2.91 2.51
N SER A 117 5.03 -2.59 2.80
CA SER A 117 6.16 -3.35 2.28
C SER A 117 6.75 -4.12 3.44
N ASP A 118 6.68 -5.44 3.35
CA ASP A 118 7.17 -6.41 4.34
C ASP A 118 8.49 -5.95 4.97
N VAL A 119 8.50 -5.82 6.30
CA VAL A 119 9.67 -5.34 7.03
C VAL A 119 10.49 -6.56 7.43
N ARG A 120 11.66 -6.72 6.82
CA ARG A 120 12.70 -7.68 7.27
C ARG A 120 13.74 -6.95 8.11
N LEU A 121 13.75 -7.23 9.41
CA LEU A 121 14.77 -6.74 10.35
C LEU A 121 15.81 -7.85 10.55
N ALA A 122 17.07 -7.59 10.16
CA ALA A 122 18.19 -8.50 10.39
C ALA A 122 19.16 -7.86 11.39
N PHE A 123 19.42 -8.53 12.50
CA PHE A 123 20.36 -8.06 13.52
C PHE A 123 21.56 -9.01 13.61
N ASN A 124 22.77 -8.42 13.56
CA ASN A 124 24.03 -9.13 13.77
C ASN A 124 24.64 -8.67 15.09
N ALA A 125 24.74 -9.57 16.07
CA ALA A 125 25.51 -9.32 17.29
C ALA A 125 26.85 -10.05 17.18
N THR A 126 27.95 -9.29 17.14
CA THR A 126 29.32 -9.85 17.16
C THR A 126 29.96 -9.52 18.49
N LEU A 127 30.35 -10.54 19.25
CA LEU A 127 31.18 -10.41 20.44
C LEU A 127 32.61 -10.76 20.07
N THR A 128 33.51 -9.80 20.15
CA THR A 128 34.96 -10.02 20.04
C THR A 128 35.56 -9.86 21.43
N ASP A 129 36.31 -10.87 21.89
CA ASP A 129 36.96 -10.79 23.19
C ASP A 129 38.30 -10.03 23.12
N LYS A 130 39.05 -10.06 24.21
CA LYS A 130 40.31 -9.32 24.33
C LYS A 130 41.45 -9.90 23.47
N ASP A 131 41.46 -11.21 23.22
CA ASP A 131 42.52 -11.86 22.45
C ASP A 131 42.20 -11.98 20.95
N GLY A 132 40.97 -11.64 20.57
CA GLY A 132 40.56 -11.42 19.18
C GLY A 132 39.63 -12.51 18.66
N ASP A 133 39.32 -13.52 19.48
CA ASP A 133 38.32 -14.51 19.15
C ASP A 133 36.94 -13.84 19.06
N SER A 134 36.16 -14.21 18.04
CA SER A 134 34.85 -13.61 17.75
C SER A 134 33.78 -14.69 17.64
N ALA A 135 32.62 -14.43 18.22
CA ALA A 135 31.39 -15.20 18.01
C ALA A 135 30.28 -14.27 17.52
N THR A 136 29.57 -14.69 16.48
CA THR A 136 28.45 -13.95 15.89
C THR A 136 27.16 -14.73 16.11
N SER A 137 26.12 -14.03 16.55
CA SER A 137 24.75 -14.54 16.58
C SER A 137 23.87 -13.67 15.67
N THR A 138 23.02 -14.33 14.89
CA THR A 138 22.08 -13.69 13.97
C THR A 138 20.66 -14.06 14.39
N PHE A 139 19.76 -13.08 14.46
CA PHE A 139 18.33 -13.34 14.48
C PHE A 139 17.64 -12.47 13.44
N ASP A 140 16.70 -13.07 12.73
CA ASP A 140 15.87 -12.42 11.72
C ASP A 140 14.44 -12.30 12.24
N ALA A 141 13.82 -11.14 12.04
CA ALA A 141 12.39 -10.94 12.28
C ALA A 141 11.70 -10.56 10.98
N ASN A 142 10.75 -11.41 10.56
CA ASN A 142 9.90 -11.17 9.39
C ASN A 142 8.54 -10.63 9.87
N LEU A 143 8.26 -9.36 9.62
CA LEU A 143 6.96 -8.74 9.92
C LEU A 143 6.19 -8.57 8.62
N PHE A 144 5.11 -9.35 8.47
CA PHE A 144 4.17 -9.23 7.36
C PHE A 144 3.02 -8.33 7.78
N ALA A 145 2.74 -7.27 7.01
CA ALA A 145 1.52 -6.49 7.18
C ALA A 145 0.37 -7.22 6.47
N ASN A 146 -0.78 -7.30 7.13
CA ASN A 146 -2.00 -7.99 6.68
C ASN A 146 -2.22 -7.98 5.16
N GLU A 147 -2.05 -9.15 4.53
CA GLU A 147 -2.41 -9.41 3.14
C GLU A 147 -3.94 -9.49 3.01
N PRO A 148 -4.62 -8.53 2.36
CA PRO A 148 -6.08 -8.53 2.24
C PRO A 148 -6.62 -9.75 1.50
N ALA A 149 -5.79 -10.38 0.65
CA ALA A 149 -6.12 -11.59 -0.08
C ALA A 149 -6.04 -12.88 0.76
N ASN A 150 -5.60 -12.80 2.02
CA ASN A 150 -5.30 -13.96 2.86
C ASN A 150 -5.72 -13.74 4.34
N ALA A 151 -6.86 -13.08 4.54
CA ALA A 151 -7.42 -12.59 5.81
C ALA A 151 -7.92 -13.66 6.82
N ALA A 152 -7.42 -14.91 6.74
CA ALA A 152 -7.82 -15.97 7.66
C ALA A 152 -7.10 -15.91 9.02
N PHE A 153 -5.99 -15.18 9.10
CA PHE A 153 -5.15 -15.05 10.30
C PHE A 153 -4.76 -13.59 10.49
N ASP A 154 -4.74 -13.14 11.74
CA ASP A 154 -4.34 -11.80 12.13
C ASP A 154 -2.81 -11.67 12.18
N PHE A 155 -2.12 -12.74 12.60
CA PHE A 155 -0.65 -12.79 12.64
C PHE A 155 -0.10 -14.05 11.98
N ARG A 156 1.06 -13.90 11.34
CA ARG A 156 1.84 -15.00 10.75
C ARG A 156 3.28 -14.93 11.21
N LEU A 157 3.73 -16.01 11.85
CA LEU A 157 5.09 -16.15 12.34
C LEU A 157 5.79 -17.25 11.53
N ALA A 158 6.99 -16.96 11.05
CA ALA A 158 7.78 -17.89 10.25
C ALA A 158 9.11 -18.16 10.93
N GLY A 159 9.35 -19.42 11.25
CA GLY A 159 10.60 -19.93 11.80
C GLY A 159 11.67 -20.13 10.75
N THR A 160 12.90 -20.29 11.23
CA THR A 160 14.09 -20.58 10.42
C THR A 160 14.41 -22.06 10.49
N ILE A 161 14.46 -22.71 9.33
CA ILE A 161 14.73 -24.15 9.25
C ILE A 161 16.09 -24.47 9.88
N GLY A 162 16.09 -25.43 10.81
CA GLY A 162 17.30 -25.93 11.47
C GLY A 162 17.77 -25.13 12.69
N GLU A 163 17.07 -24.06 13.06
CA GLU A 163 17.36 -23.24 14.23
C GLU A 163 16.32 -23.50 15.34
N GLN A 164 16.70 -23.28 16.61
CA GLN A 164 15.75 -23.28 17.72
C GLN A 164 15.10 -21.91 17.86
N ASP A 165 13.83 -21.82 17.47
CA ASP A 165 13.04 -20.60 17.49
C ASP A 165 12.18 -20.46 18.74
N ALA A 166 11.85 -19.22 19.08
CA ALA A 166 10.84 -18.89 20.08
C ALA A 166 9.77 -17.98 19.46
N PHE A 167 8.57 -18.51 19.29
CA PHE A 167 7.42 -17.83 18.72
C PHE A 167 6.63 -17.13 19.82
N ASN A 168 6.76 -15.81 19.89
CA ASN A 168 6.05 -14.99 20.86
C ASN A 168 4.62 -14.70 20.37
N ILE A 169 3.64 -15.04 21.21
CA ILE A 169 2.21 -14.78 21.01
C ILE A 169 1.80 -13.71 22.01
N ASP A 170 1.29 -12.58 21.52
CA ASP A 170 0.83 -11.48 22.36
C ASP A 170 -0.66 -11.64 22.64
N LEU A 171 -1.00 -11.88 23.90
CA LEU A 171 -2.37 -12.04 24.39
C LEU A 171 -2.94 -10.72 24.97
N SER A 172 -2.27 -9.59 24.75
CA SER A 172 -2.73 -8.28 25.24
C SER A 172 -3.54 -7.48 24.22
N VAL A 173 -3.69 -8.01 23.01
CA VAL A 173 -4.33 -7.34 21.86
C VAL A 173 -5.64 -8.03 21.48
N ASP A 174 -6.46 -7.38 20.64
CA ASP A 174 -7.77 -7.91 20.25
C ASP A 174 -7.69 -8.93 19.09
N GLU A 175 -6.53 -9.02 18.43
CA GLU A 175 -6.20 -9.94 17.35
C GLU A 175 -5.78 -11.34 17.86
N ASN A 176 -6.53 -12.38 17.47
CA ASN A 176 -6.57 -13.65 18.19
C ASN A 176 -6.24 -14.87 17.32
N LEU A 177 -6.00 -14.68 16.02
CA LEU A 177 -5.74 -15.76 15.09
C LEU A 177 -4.29 -15.73 14.61
N TYR A 178 -3.51 -16.72 15.06
CA TYR A 178 -2.10 -16.85 14.73
C TYR A 178 -1.86 -18.06 13.82
N GLN A 179 -0.96 -17.89 12.86
CA GLN A 179 -0.38 -18.97 12.08
C GLN A 179 1.13 -19.02 12.32
N VAL A 180 1.68 -20.20 12.58
CA VAL A 180 3.11 -20.45 12.75
C VAL A 180 3.55 -21.44 11.67
N THR A 181 4.62 -21.11 10.96
CA THR A 181 5.28 -21.99 9.99
C THR A 181 6.73 -22.22 10.41
N GLY A 182 7.31 -23.37 10.04
CA GLY A 182 8.70 -23.67 10.39
C GLY A 182 8.92 -24.23 11.80
N PHE A 183 7.85 -24.47 12.57
CA PHE A 183 7.96 -25.02 13.92
C PHE A 183 8.50 -26.46 13.92
N ASP A 184 9.50 -26.73 14.76
CA ASP A 184 10.22 -27.99 14.88
C ASP A 184 10.78 -28.51 13.54
N THR A 185 11.08 -27.60 12.61
CA THR A 185 11.59 -27.98 11.29
C THR A 185 13.11 -28.15 11.30
N GLY A 186 13.57 -29.32 11.73
CA GLY A 186 14.98 -29.70 11.63
C GLY A 186 15.38 -30.82 12.57
N PRO A 187 16.50 -31.52 12.32
CA PRO A 187 16.97 -32.57 13.21
C PRO A 187 17.38 -32.01 14.57
N GLY A 188 16.72 -32.44 15.65
CA GLY A 188 17.09 -32.08 17.02
C GLY A 188 16.73 -30.64 17.43
N VAL A 189 15.86 -29.99 16.65
CA VAL A 189 15.26 -28.71 16.99
C VAL A 189 14.06 -28.95 17.90
N GLN A 190 13.90 -28.09 18.92
CA GLN A 190 12.71 -28.03 19.76
C GLN A 190 12.38 -26.55 19.98
N ASP A 191 11.42 -26.07 19.21
CA ASP A 191 10.97 -24.69 19.24
C ASP A 191 10.04 -24.44 20.41
N LYS A 192 9.84 -23.16 20.70
CA LYS A 192 9.01 -22.72 21.82
C LYS A 192 7.88 -21.84 21.35
N LEU A 193 6.69 -22.09 21.88
CA LEU A 193 5.57 -21.18 21.81
C LEU A 193 5.48 -20.41 23.13
N VAL A 194 5.70 -19.10 23.10
CA VAL A 194 5.75 -18.26 24.29
C VAL A 194 4.53 -17.35 24.33
N LEU A 195 3.65 -17.58 25.31
CA LEU A 195 2.43 -16.81 25.54
C LEU A 195 2.74 -15.61 26.44
N ASN A 196 2.56 -14.39 25.94
CA ASN A 196 2.89 -13.14 26.63
C ASN A 196 1.63 -12.28 26.84
N GLY A 197 1.71 -11.28 27.73
CA GLY A 197 0.69 -10.22 27.83
C GLY A 197 -0.50 -10.53 28.74
N ASP A 198 -0.81 -11.81 29.00
CA ASP A 198 -1.87 -12.20 29.94
C ASP A 198 -1.37 -13.21 31.01
N PRO A 199 -1.23 -12.78 32.28
CA PRO A 199 -0.76 -13.65 33.35
C PRO A 199 -1.78 -14.71 33.80
N ASN A 200 -3.05 -14.59 33.40
CA ASN A 200 -4.10 -15.55 33.76
C ASN A 200 -4.54 -16.41 32.57
N ALA A 201 -3.81 -16.36 31.45
CA ALA A 201 -4.11 -17.17 30.29
C ALA A 201 -4.00 -18.67 30.62
N VAL A 202 -4.85 -19.48 30.01
CA VAL A 202 -4.88 -20.94 30.19
C VAL A 202 -4.95 -21.62 28.83
N VAL A 203 -4.02 -22.54 28.56
CA VAL A 203 -4.12 -23.42 27.40
C VAL A 203 -5.32 -24.36 27.60
N GLN A 204 -6.39 -24.15 26.83
CA GLN A 204 -7.60 -24.96 26.91
C GLN A 204 -7.41 -26.32 26.23
N SER A 205 -6.75 -26.32 25.07
CA SER A 205 -6.57 -27.54 24.29
C SER A 205 -5.37 -27.48 23.36
N ILE A 206 -4.82 -28.67 23.09
CA ILE A 206 -3.85 -28.94 22.05
C ILE A 206 -4.45 -30.03 21.15
N ASN A 207 -4.55 -29.77 19.86
CA ASN A 207 -5.08 -30.71 18.88
C ASN A 207 -4.05 -30.97 17.78
N ASN A 208 -3.51 -32.19 17.75
CA ASN A 208 -2.57 -32.67 16.72
C ASN A 208 -3.19 -33.78 15.85
N THR A 209 -4.53 -33.85 15.73
CA THR A 209 -5.19 -34.93 14.98
C THR A 209 -5.06 -34.81 13.46
N GLY A 210 -4.66 -33.63 12.97
CA GLY A 210 -4.45 -33.33 11.55
C GLY A 210 -2.97 -33.21 11.16
N ALA A 211 -2.73 -32.60 10.00
CA ALA A 211 -1.39 -32.22 9.54
C ALA A 211 -0.81 -31.06 10.36
N ASP A 212 -1.69 -30.19 10.87
CA ASP A 212 -1.34 -29.01 11.65
C ASP A 212 -1.64 -29.25 13.13
N GLY A 213 -0.84 -28.64 14.00
CA GLY A 213 -1.07 -28.53 15.44
C GLY A 213 -1.88 -27.28 15.73
N ILE A 214 -2.92 -27.40 16.57
CA ILE A 214 -3.76 -26.27 16.94
C ILE A 214 -3.74 -26.12 18.46
N VAL A 215 -3.38 -24.92 18.94
CA VAL A 215 -3.47 -24.54 20.35
C VAL A 215 -4.58 -23.52 20.51
N THR A 216 -5.45 -23.75 21.51
CA THR A 216 -6.49 -22.81 21.90
C THR A 216 -6.20 -22.32 23.31
N VAL A 217 -6.11 -21.01 23.48
CA VAL A 217 -5.78 -20.33 24.74
C VAL A 217 -6.98 -19.51 25.21
N ALA A 218 -7.41 -19.70 26.45
CA ALA A 218 -8.36 -18.83 27.13
C ALA A 218 -7.60 -17.64 27.71
N GLU A 219 -8.11 -16.43 27.49
CA GLU A 219 -7.52 -15.21 28.05
C GLU A 219 -8.42 -14.59 29.12
N ALA A 220 -7.80 -13.79 29.99
CA ALA A 220 -8.46 -12.96 30.97
C ALA A 220 -9.41 -11.99 30.25
N GLY A 221 -10.69 -12.01 30.64
CA GLY A 221 -11.73 -11.22 29.98
C GLY A 221 -12.61 -12.01 29.01
N GLY A 222 -12.34 -13.31 28.81
CA GLY A 222 -13.21 -14.22 28.05
C GLY A 222 -12.91 -14.29 26.55
N GLN A 223 -11.79 -13.69 26.13
CA GLN A 223 -11.23 -13.82 24.79
C GLN A 223 -10.60 -15.20 24.59
N THR A 224 -10.42 -15.59 23.33
CA THR A 224 -9.82 -16.89 22.97
C THR A 224 -8.91 -16.73 21.77
N THR A 225 -7.61 -16.92 22.00
CA THR A 225 -6.58 -16.98 20.96
C THR A 225 -6.45 -18.40 20.40
N THR A 226 -6.38 -18.51 19.07
CA THR A 226 -6.16 -19.75 18.33
C THR A 226 -4.86 -19.66 17.54
N ILE A 227 -3.95 -20.60 17.78
CA ILE A 227 -2.64 -20.66 17.16
C ILE A 227 -2.56 -21.93 16.32
N THR A 228 -2.27 -21.79 15.03
CA THR A 228 -2.17 -22.89 14.06
C THR A 228 -0.72 -23.09 13.65
N LEU A 229 -0.13 -24.22 14.01
CA LEU A 229 1.22 -24.64 13.64
C LEU A 229 1.16 -25.51 12.37
N VAL A 230 1.56 -24.92 11.25
CA VAL A 230 1.41 -25.51 9.92
C VAL A 230 2.42 -26.63 9.72
N GLY A 231 1.93 -27.84 9.43
CA GLY A 231 2.75 -29.01 9.14
C GLY A 231 3.56 -29.55 10.34
N ALA A 232 3.26 -29.09 11.54
CA ALA A 232 3.97 -29.45 12.77
C ALA A 232 2.97 -29.82 13.88
N HIS A 233 3.36 -30.76 14.73
CA HIS A 233 2.61 -31.09 15.95
C HIS A 233 3.27 -30.39 17.14
N ILE A 234 2.47 -30.02 18.13
CA ILE A 234 2.95 -29.33 19.33
C ILE A 234 2.70 -30.14 20.60
N GLN A 235 3.63 -30.11 21.54
CA GLN A 235 3.52 -30.75 22.84
C GLN A 235 3.33 -29.71 23.94
N ASN A 236 2.79 -30.13 25.07
CA ASN A 236 2.64 -29.25 26.22
C ASN A 236 3.98 -28.74 26.76
N THR A 237 5.08 -29.44 26.50
CA THR A 237 6.44 -29.03 26.88
C THR A 237 7.00 -27.90 26.01
N ASP A 238 6.37 -27.63 24.87
CA ASP A 238 6.80 -26.60 23.93
C ASP A 238 6.14 -25.25 24.22
N ILE A 239 5.13 -25.23 25.12
CA ILE A 239 4.38 -24.04 25.49
C ILE A 239 4.91 -23.46 26.80
N PHE A 240 5.27 -22.17 26.75
CA PHE A 240 5.80 -21.41 27.87
C PHE A 240 4.95 -20.17 28.08
N PHE A 241 4.76 -19.78 29.34
CA PHE A 241 4.18 -18.49 29.69
C PHE A 241 5.33 -17.51 29.95
N GLY A 242 5.36 -16.42 29.20
CA GLY A 242 6.28 -15.32 29.43
C GLY A 242 5.94 -14.58 30.73
N SER A 243 6.94 -13.95 31.34
CA SER A 243 6.70 -13.06 32.47
C SER A 243 6.03 -11.77 31.97
N ALA A 244 4.96 -11.36 32.66
CA ALA A 244 4.32 -10.06 32.50
C ALA A 244 5.29 -8.87 32.76
#